data_AF-A0A976CFU2-F1
#
_entry.id   AF-A0A976CFU2-F1
#
_cell.length_a   1.000
_cell.length_b   1.000
_cell.length_c   1.000
_cell.angle_alpha   90.00
_cell.angle_beta   90.00
_cell.angle_gamma   90.00
#
_symmetry.space_group_name_H-M   'P 1'
#
loop_
_entity.id
_entity.type
_entity.pdbx_description
1 polymer ?
#
loop_
_entity_poly.entity_id
_entity_poly.type
_entity_poly.pdbx_seq_one_letter_code
_entity_poly.pdbx_strand_id
1 'polypeptide(L)'
;MFYLLVLFCAFVVAFFVIQQYKTYQPQPTAEKVRQIVVNFNQRFMIKDNLSESEVEHFLAKALERYFKNVKTQASTQGRERIDIDINHQLGIEVKLSKLLKKTNERNRLLGQMDLYRSRKYTNKPLMTIIAGNQKDLSMPHILEVEKLLKQKNVEVILLPLFEVENK
;
A
#
# COMPACT_ATOMS: atom_id res chain seq x y z
N MET A 1 45.04 -19.12 -22.36
CA MET A 1 44.36 -17.98 -23.02
C MET A 1 42.84 -18.17 -23.10
N PHE A 2 42.34 -19.29 -23.62
CA PHE A 2 40.90 -19.56 -23.75
C PHE A 2 40.08 -19.42 -22.44
N TYR A 3 40.54 -20.02 -21.34
CA TYR A 3 39.86 -19.95 -20.04
C TYR A 3 39.72 -18.53 -19.45
N LEU A 4 40.72 -17.67 -19.70
CA LEU A 4 40.69 -16.26 -19.28
C LEU A 4 39.62 -15.47 -20.03
N LEU A 5 39.42 -15.79 -21.31
CA LEU A 5 38.41 -15.16 -22.16
C LEU A 5 37.00 -15.58 -21.74
N VAL A 6 36.81 -16.87 -21.40
CA VAL A 6 35.54 -17.39 -20.86
C VAL A 6 35.19 -16.76 -19.52
N LEU A 7 36.15 -16.64 -18.59
CA LEU A 7 35.93 -15.99 -17.29
C LEU A 7 35.59 -14.50 -17.44
N PHE A 8 36.28 -13.80 -18.34
CA PHE A 8 35.99 -12.39 -18.64
C PHE A 8 34.59 -12.21 -19.23
N CYS A 9 34.19 -13.03 -20.20
CA CYS A 9 32.84 -13.02 -20.75
C CYS A 9 31.77 -13.31 -19.67
N ALA A 10 31.99 -14.30 -18.80
CA ALA A 10 31.07 -14.61 -17.71
C ALA A 10 30.91 -13.43 -16.73
N PHE A 11 32.00 -12.74 -16.40
CA PHE A 11 31.97 -11.55 -15.55
C PHE A 11 31.20 -10.39 -16.19
N VAL A 12 31.43 -10.12 -17.48
CA VAL A 12 30.71 -9.08 -18.23
C VAL A 12 29.22 -9.39 -18.27
N VAL A 13 28.82 -10.63 -18.58
CA VAL A 13 27.41 -11.05 -18.58
C VAL A 13 26.80 -10.89 -17.20
N ALA A 14 27.48 -11.36 -16.14
CA ALA A 14 26.99 -11.21 -14.77
C ALA A 14 26.82 -9.73 -14.38
N PHE A 15 27.77 -8.87 -14.75
CA PHE A 15 27.70 -7.43 -14.52
C PHE A 15 26.50 -6.80 -15.25
N PHE A 16 26.29 -7.13 -16.53
CA PHE A 16 25.14 -6.63 -17.30
C PHE A 16 23.81 -7.14 -16.74
N VAL A 17 23.72 -8.40 -16.32
CA VAL A 17 22.52 -8.97 -15.70
C VAL A 17 22.24 -8.30 -14.36
N ILE A 18 23.25 -8.08 -13.51
CA ILE A 18 23.11 -7.38 -12.23
C ILE A 18 22.68 -5.93 -12.46
N GLN A 19 23.25 -5.24 -13.45
CA GLN A 19 22.84 -3.87 -13.77
C GLN A 19 21.41 -3.82 -14.29
N GLN A 20 21.06 -4.67 -15.26
CA GLN A 20 19.67 -4.75 -15.73
C GLN A 20 18.70 -5.10 -14.60
N TYR A 21 19.06 -6.01 -13.69
CA TYR A 21 18.25 -6.34 -12.52
C TYR A 21 18.13 -5.16 -11.55
N LYS A 22 19.18 -4.36 -11.38
CA LYS A 22 19.13 -3.11 -10.59
C LYS A 22 18.24 -2.06 -11.27
N THR A 23 18.21 -2.00 -12.60
CA THR A 23 17.41 -1.04 -13.36
C THR A 23 15.95 -1.48 -13.54
N TYR A 24 15.67 -2.79 -13.61
CA TYR A 24 14.32 -3.34 -13.71
C TYR A 24 13.62 -3.26 -12.35
N GLN A 25 13.15 -2.06 -12.02
CA GLN A 25 12.31 -1.84 -10.85
C GLN A 25 10.84 -2.02 -11.24
N PRO A 26 10.14 -3.00 -10.64
CA PRO A 26 8.71 -3.13 -10.88
C PRO A 26 8.03 -1.84 -10.43
N GLN A 27 7.41 -1.14 -11.39
CA GLN A 27 6.63 0.05 -11.10
C GLN A 27 5.44 -0.34 -10.21
N PRO A 28 5.15 0.41 -9.13
CA PRO A 28 4.02 0.15 -8.26
C PRO A 28 2.74 0.66 -8.92
N THR A 29 2.19 -0.14 -9.83
CA THR A 29 0.85 0.13 -10.37
C THR A 29 -0.21 -0.18 -9.32
N ALA A 30 -1.30 0.60 -9.36
CA ALA A 30 -2.55 0.38 -8.64
C ALA A 30 -2.94 -1.11 -8.57
N GLU A 31 -3.07 -1.73 -9.75
CA GLU A 31 -3.47 -3.13 -9.90
C GLU A 31 -2.49 -4.11 -9.22
N LYS A 32 -1.19 -3.89 -9.37
CA LYS A 32 -0.19 -4.79 -8.77
C LYS A 32 -0.19 -4.68 -7.25
N VAL A 33 -0.31 -3.46 -6.71
CA VAL A 33 -0.45 -3.24 -5.27
C VAL A 33 -1.73 -3.89 -4.76
N ARG A 34 -2.86 -3.73 -5.46
CA ARG A 34 -4.12 -4.39 -5.13
C ARG A 34 -3.98 -5.91 -5.01
N GLN A 35 -3.37 -6.54 -6.01
CA GLN A 35 -3.15 -8.00 -6.00
C GLN A 35 -2.30 -8.43 -4.80
N ILE A 36 -1.24 -7.69 -4.48
CA ILE A 36 -0.37 -7.99 -3.33
C ILE A 36 -1.15 -7.87 -2.01
N VAL A 37 -1.92 -6.81 -1.83
CA VAL A 37 -2.71 -6.56 -0.61
C VAL A 37 -3.78 -7.64 -0.42
N VAL A 38 -4.49 -8.01 -1.49
CA VAL A 38 -5.51 -9.09 -1.45
C VAL A 38 -4.87 -10.44 -1.11
N ASN A 39 -3.73 -10.77 -1.73
CA ASN A 39 -3.00 -12.01 -1.45
C ASN A 39 -2.38 -12.04 -0.05
N PHE A 40 -1.97 -10.89 0.48
CA PHE A 40 -1.47 -10.74 1.84
C PHE A 40 -2.53 -11.16 2.86
N ASN A 41 -3.78 -10.75 2.66
CA ASN A 41 -4.89 -11.10 3.56
C ASN A 41 -5.15 -12.61 3.64
N GLN A 42 -4.96 -13.33 2.54
CA GLN A 42 -5.16 -14.78 2.50
C GLN A 42 -4.07 -15.54 3.26
N ARG A 43 -2.87 -14.96 3.38
CA ARG A 43 -1.69 -15.63 3.96
C ARG A 43 -1.46 -15.28 5.42
N PHE A 44 -1.77 -14.06 5.80
CA PHE A 44 -1.65 -13.58 7.16
C PHE A 44 -3.07 -13.42 7.66
N MET A 45 -3.53 -14.32 8.55
CA MET A 45 -4.83 -14.18 9.21
C MET A 45 -4.74 -12.98 10.17
N ILE A 46 -4.93 -11.77 9.62
CA ILE A 46 -4.84 -10.54 10.37
C ILE A 46 -6.02 -10.47 11.32
N LYS A 47 -5.73 -10.36 12.61
CA LYS A 47 -6.73 -10.28 13.67
C LYS A 47 -7.44 -8.92 13.64
N ASP A 48 -8.74 -8.91 13.91
CA ASP A 48 -9.56 -7.69 13.96
C ASP A 48 -9.22 -6.72 15.12
N ASN A 49 -8.45 -7.21 16.09
CA ASN A 49 -7.99 -6.45 17.25
C ASN A 49 -6.76 -5.57 16.97
N LEU A 50 -6.17 -5.65 15.77
CA LEU A 50 -5.02 -4.81 15.43
C LEU A 50 -5.36 -3.32 15.40
N SER A 51 -4.34 -2.52 15.71
CA SER A 51 -4.29 -1.08 15.50
C SER A 51 -3.98 -0.75 14.03
N GLU A 52 -4.27 0.49 13.63
CA GLU A 52 -3.97 1.00 12.29
C GLU A 52 -2.46 0.92 11.97
N SER A 53 -1.63 1.26 12.96
CA SER A 53 -0.16 1.19 12.87
C SER A 53 0.34 -0.24 12.66
N GLU A 54 -0.26 -1.24 13.31
CA GLU A 54 0.12 -2.64 13.09
C GLU A 54 -0.28 -3.11 11.69
N VAL A 55 -1.47 -2.75 11.21
CA VAL A 55 -1.91 -3.07 9.84
C VAL A 55 -0.99 -2.40 8.82
N GLU A 56 -0.65 -1.13 9.01
CA GLU A 56 0.34 -0.40 8.20
C GLU A 56 1.68 -1.14 8.18
N HIS A 57 2.22 -1.48 9.35
CA HIS A 57 3.50 -2.15 9.48
C HIS A 57 3.53 -3.49 8.71
N PHE A 58 2.50 -4.32 8.87
CA PHE A 58 2.45 -5.60 8.17
C PHE A 58 2.29 -5.45 6.65
N LEU A 59 1.46 -4.49 6.21
CA LEU A 59 1.30 -4.19 4.79
C LEU A 59 2.60 -3.68 4.17
N ALA A 60 3.29 -2.75 4.83
CA ALA A 60 4.58 -2.23 4.37
C ALA A 60 5.60 -3.37 4.22
N LYS A 61 5.73 -4.22 5.23
CA LYS A 61 6.63 -5.40 5.19
C LYS A 61 6.27 -6.40 4.10
N ALA A 62 5.00 -6.55 3.75
CA ALA A 62 4.57 -7.37 2.64
C ALA A 62 4.96 -6.74 1.29
N LEU A 63 4.76 -5.44 1.14
CA LEU A 63 5.08 -4.67 -0.08
C LEU A 63 6.59 -4.58 -0.34
N GLU A 64 7.41 -4.51 0.71
CA GLU A 64 8.89 -4.49 0.62
C GLU A 64 9.47 -5.73 -0.08
N ARG A 65 8.74 -6.85 -0.09
CA ARG A 65 9.14 -8.06 -0.82
C ARG A 65 9.05 -7.90 -2.33
N TYR A 66 8.25 -6.95 -2.81
CA TYR A 66 7.92 -6.79 -4.22
C TYR A 66 8.42 -5.46 -4.79
N PHE A 67 8.55 -4.44 -3.97
CA PHE A 67 8.95 -3.09 -4.38
C PHE A 67 10.14 -2.62 -3.58
N LYS A 68 11.06 -1.92 -4.24
CA LYS A 68 12.06 -1.12 -3.54
C LYS A 68 11.43 0.14 -2.95
N ASN A 69 12.10 0.72 -1.96
CA ASN A 69 11.74 2.00 -1.33
C ASN A 69 10.27 2.09 -0.89
N VAL A 70 9.82 1.12 -0.11
CA VAL A 70 8.60 1.27 0.68
C VAL A 70 8.97 2.05 1.94
N LYS A 71 8.31 3.19 2.16
CA LYS A 71 8.53 4.04 3.33
C LYS A 71 7.22 4.19 4.08
N THR A 72 7.25 3.92 5.38
CA THR A 72 6.14 4.25 6.27
C THR A 72 6.18 5.72 6.67
N GLN A 73 5.02 6.30 6.97
CA GLN A 73 4.89 7.66 7.52
C GLN A 73 5.66 8.71 6.70
N ALA A 74 5.58 8.61 5.37
CA ALA A 74 6.35 9.42 4.46
C ALA A 74 5.76 10.85 4.35
N SER A 75 6.63 11.87 4.39
CA SER A 75 6.17 13.25 4.24
C SER A 75 5.51 13.48 2.87
N THR A 76 4.39 14.21 2.90
CA THR A 76 3.62 14.64 1.71
C THR A 76 3.87 16.11 1.34
N GLN A 77 4.99 16.68 1.79
CA GLN A 77 5.28 18.12 1.81
C GLN A 77 4.41 18.84 2.85
N GLY A 78 5.01 19.18 3.99
CA GLY A 78 4.30 19.74 5.15
C GLY A 78 4.37 18.85 6.38
N ARG A 79 3.40 19.01 7.30
CA ARG A 79 3.33 18.25 8.56
C ARG A 79 2.70 16.88 8.38
N GLU A 80 1.89 16.73 7.34
CA GLU A 80 1.09 15.57 7.03
C GLU A 80 1.94 14.47 6.38
N ARG A 81 1.68 13.24 6.82
CA ARG A 81 2.39 12.04 6.42
C ARG A 81 1.39 11.04 5.89
N ILE A 82 1.75 10.38 4.79
CA ILE A 82 0.99 9.25 4.27
C ILE A 82 1.54 7.97 4.87
N ASP A 83 0.64 7.05 5.20
CA ASP A 83 1.00 5.84 5.93
C ASP A 83 2.02 5.00 5.19
N ILE A 84 1.87 4.81 3.87
CA ILE A 84 2.85 4.09 3.04
C ILE A 84 3.08 4.85 1.72
N ASP A 85 4.36 5.05 1.38
CA ASP A 85 4.83 5.56 0.10
C ASP A 85 5.69 4.49 -0.58
N ILE A 86 5.35 4.14 -1.82
CA ILE A 86 6.11 3.18 -2.62
C ILE A 86 6.81 3.93 -3.76
N ASN A 87 8.14 3.93 -3.74
CA ASN A 87 8.98 4.55 -4.78
C ASN A 87 8.64 6.03 -5.08
N HIS A 88 8.02 6.77 -4.16
CA HIS A 88 7.49 8.12 -4.41
C HIS A 88 6.49 8.22 -5.57
N GLN A 89 5.89 7.08 -5.95
CA GLN A 89 5.04 6.93 -7.12
C GLN A 89 3.62 6.53 -6.75
N LEU A 90 3.42 5.79 -5.66
CA LEU A 90 2.10 5.39 -5.19
C LEU A 90 2.01 5.60 -3.68
N GLY A 91 0.92 6.24 -3.26
CA GLY A 91 0.63 6.50 -1.86
C GLY A 91 -0.52 5.64 -1.36
N ILE A 92 -0.42 5.12 -0.13
CA ILE A 92 -1.46 4.33 0.52
C ILE A 92 -1.75 4.92 1.90
N GLU A 93 -3.02 5.19 2.18
CA GLU A 93 -3.52 5.47 3.53
C GLU A 93 -4.30 4.27 4.03
N VAL A 94 -4.11 3.91 5.30
CA VAL A 94 -4.78 2.80 5.97
C VAL A 94 -5.77 3.35 6.98
N LYS A 95 -6.99 2.83 7.00
CA LYS A 95 -7.98 3.12 8.05
C LYS A 95 -8.68 1.88 8.53
N LEU A 96 -8.94 1.81 9.83
CA LEU A 96 -9.82 0.79 10.39
C LEU A 96 -11.29 1.20 10.18
N SER A 97 -12.09 0.31 9.60
CA SER A 97 -13.54 0.49 9.37
C SER A 97 -14.30 0.90 10.65
N LYS A 98 -13.96 0.32 11.80
CA LYS A 98 -14.55 0.68 13.11
C LYS A 98 -14.40 2.16 13.46
N LEU A 99 -13.34 2.83 12.98
CA LEU A 99 -13.13 4.27 13.20
C LEU A 99 -14.02 5.12 12.29
N LEU A 100 -14.28 4.65 11.06
CA LEU A 100 -15.10 5.35 10.07
C LEU A 100 -16.60 5.40 10.41
N LYS A 101 -17.02 4.76 11.51
CA LYS A 101 -18.34 5.00 12.13
C LYS A 101 -18.49 6.46 12.57
N LYS A 102 -17.39 7.12 12.97
CA LYS A 102 -17.37 8.53 13.39
C LYS A 102 -17.28 9.46 12.17
N THR A 103 -18.19 10.43 12.07
CA THR A 103 -18.20 11.42 10.98
C THR A 103 -16.89 12.19 10.86
N ASN A 104 -16.29 12.58 12.00
CA ASN A 104 -15.01 13.29 12.01
C ASN A 104 -13.89 12.45 11.38
N GLU A 105 -13.88 11.13 11.58
CA GLU A 105 -12.87 10.25 10.99
C GLU A 105 -13.05 10.09 9.48
N ARG A 106 -14.31 10.00 9.01
CA ARG A 106 -14.61 9.99 7.57
C ARG A 106 -14.17 11.28 6.89
N ASN A 107 -14.53 12.43 7.48
CA ASN A 107 -14.16 13.73 6.95
C ASN A 107 -12.65 13.94 6.95
N ARG A 108 -11.96 13.47 8.01
CA ARG A 108 -10.50 13.50 8.10
C ARG A 108 -9.86 12.71 6.97
N LEU A 109 -10.30 11.48 6.73
CA LEU A 109 -9.81 10.65 5.64
C LEU A 109 -9.98 11.33 4.27
N LEU A 110 -11.18 11.85 3.98
CA LEU A 110 -11.45 12.54 2.71
C LEU A 110 -10.55 13.78 2.55
N GLY A 111 -10.38 14.57 3.60
CA GLY A 111 -9.49 15.73 3.61
C GLY A 111 -8.02 15.36 3.41
N GLN A 112 -7.55 14.27 4.02
CA GLN A 112 -6.20 13.75 3.80
C GLN A 112 -5.98 13.40 2.32
N MET A 113 -6.95 12.76 1.66
CA MET A 113 -6.82 12.40 0.24
C MET A 113 -6.70 13.63 -0.66
N ASP A 114 -7.50 14.67 -0.40
CA ASP A 114 -7.41 15.94 -1.14
C ASP A 114 -6.06 16.63 -0.92
N LEU A 115 -5.54 16.62 0.31
CA LEU A 115 -4.24 17.17 0.65
C LEU A 115 -3.09 16.40 -0.02
N TYR A 116 -3.10 15.08 0.03
CA TYR A 116 -2.04 14.27 -0.59
C TYR A 116 -2.02 14.43 -2.12
N ARG A 117 -3.22 14.50 -2.73
CA ARG A 117 -3.39 14.74 -4.16
C ARG A 117 -2.86 16.10 -4.58
N SER A 118 -3.21 17.16 -3.86
CA SER A 118 -2.80 18.52 -4.20
C SER A 118 -1.29 18.77 -4.03
N ARG A 119 -0.61 18.01 -3.16
CA ARG A 119 0.81 18.24 -2.84
C ARG A 119 1.77 17.30 -3.56
N LYS A 120 1.67 15.99 -3.31
CA LYS A 120 2.70 15.01 -3.75
C LYS A 120 2.22 14.08 -4.86
N TYR A 121 0.90 13.82 -4.91
CA TYR A 121 0.33 12.75 -5.72
C TYR A 121 -0.64 13.22 -6.82
N THR A 122 -0.49 14.46 -7.31
CA THR A 122 -1.41 15.09 -8.28
C THR A 122 -1.73 14.19 -9.48
N ASN A 123 -0.69 13.64 -10.12
CA ASN A 123 -0.81 12.76 -11.28
C ASN A 123 -0.38 11.33 -10.98
N LYS A 124 -0.42 10.93 -9.70
CA LYS A 124 0.07 9.64 -9.22
C LYS A 124 -1.06 8.84 -8.57
N PRO A 125 -1.01 7.50 -8.59
CA PRO A 125 -1.99 6.70 -7.88
C PRO A 125 -2.00 7.01 -6.38
N LEU A 126 -3.20 7.16 -5.84
CA LEU A 126 -3.48 7.17 -4.40
C LEU A 126 -4.45 6.04 -4.12
N MET A 127 -4.20 5.35 -3.02
CA MET A 127 -5.00 4.24 -2.56
C MET A 127 -5.39 4.43 -1.11
N THR A 128 -6.59 3.97 -0.75
CA THR A 128 -7.03 3.82 0.62
C THR A 128 -7.34 2.35 0.89
N ILE A 129 -6.75 1.81 1.94
CA ILE A 129 -7.08 0.48 2.46
C ILE A 129 -7.97 0.67 3.67
N ILE A 130 -9.21 0.17 3.58
CA ILE A 130 -10.14 0.14 4.71
C ILE A 130 -10.15 -1.28 5.27
N ALA A 131 -9.60 -1.45 6.47
CA ALA A 131 -9.45 -2.74 7.12
C ALA A 131 -10.51 -2.97 8.21
N GLY A 132 -11.11 -4.15 8.27
CA GLY A 132 -12.07 -4.51 9.31
C GLY A 132 -12.73 -5.85 9.11
N ASN A 133 -13.55 -6.29 10.05
CA ASN A 133 -14.34 -7.51 9.84
C ASN A 133 -15.33 -7.33 8.68
N GLN A 134 -15.78 -8.45 8.10
CA GLN A 134 -16.62 -8.43 6.90
C GLN A 134 -17.96 -7.69 7.13
N LYS A 135 -18.51 -7.79 8.35
CA LYS A 135 -19.74 -7.10 8.73
C LYS A 135 -19.55 -5.58 8.69
N ASP A 136 -18.50 -5.04 9.30
CA ASP A 136 -18.20 -3.61 9.32
C ASP A 136 -17.93 -3.10 7.90
N LEU A 137 -17.18 -3.84 7.07
CA LEU A 137 -16.89 -3.45 5.67
C LEU A 137 -18.13 -3.37 4.78
N SER A 138 -19.19 -4.12 5.11
CA SER A 138 -20.47 -4.10 4.38
C SER A 138 -21.43 -2.99 4.85
N MET A 139 -21.07 -2.21 5.88
CA MET A 139 -21.97 -1.19 6.42
C MET A 139 -22.17 -0.02 5.44
N PRO A 140 -23.38 0.57 5.37
CA PRO A 140 -23.69 1.64 4.41
C PRO A 140 -22.72 2.82 4.42
N HIS A 141 -22.26 3.24 5.60
CA HIS A 141 -21.32 4.35 5.73
C HIS A 141 -19.92 4.04 5.16
N ILE A 142 -19.49 2.77 5.16
CA ILE A 142 -18.23 2.36 4.54
C ILE A 142 -18.35 2.40 3.01
N LEU A 143 -19.46 1.89 2.48
CA LEU A 143 -19.75 1.94 1.04
C LEU A 143 -19.89 3.38 0.54
N GLU A 144 -20.45 4.27 1.36
CA GLU A 144 -20.49 5.70 1.08
C GLU A 144 -19.08 6.32 1.02
N VAL A 145 -18.22 6.05 2.00
CA VAL A 145 -16.82 6.50 1.98
C VAL A 145 -16.09 5.98 0.75
N GLU A 146 -16.26 4.70 0.43
CA GLU A 146 -15.67 4.10 -0.77
C GLU A 146 -16.10 4.84 -2.04
N LYS A 147 -17.40 5.14 -2.18
CA LYS A 147 -17.93 5.89 -3.31
C LYS A 147 -17.32 7.30 -3.39
N LEU A 148 -17.24 8.01 -2.28
CA LEU A 148 -16.67 9.37 -2.22
C LEU A 148 -15.18 9.38 -2.57
N LEU A 149 -14.42 8.38 -2.12
CA LEU A 149 -13.00 8.21 -2.46
C LEU A 149 -12.82 7.91 -3.95
N LYS A 150 -13.64 7.01 -4.51
CA LYS A 150 -13.62 6.69 -5.95
C LYS A 150 -13.93 7.92 -6.81
N GLN A 151 -14.88 8.77 -6.40
CA GLN A 151 -15.17 10.05 -7.08
C GLN A 151 -13.96 11.00 -7.09
N LYS A 152 -13.04 10.86 -6.14
CA LYS A 152 -11.78 11.63 -6.05
C LYS A 152 -10.60 10.92 -6.76
N ASN A 153 -10.87 9.91 -7.59
CA ASN A 153 -9.86 9.07 -8.26
C ASN A 153 -8.89 8.40 -7.26
N VAL A 154 -9.36 8.09 -6.06
CA VAL A 154 -8.62 7.29 -5.07
C VAL A 154 -9.09 5.85 -5.20
N GLU A 155 -8.13 4.95 -5.35
CA GLU A 155 -8.40 3.53 -5.39
C GLU A 155 -8.72 3.00 -3.99
N VAL A 156 -9.77 2.20 -3.84
CA VAL A 156 -10.16 1.65 -2.54
C VAL A 156 -9.98 0.13 -2.53
N ILE A 157 -9.41 -0.38 -1.44
CA ILE A 157 -9.35 -1.80 -1.12
C ILE A 157 -10.03 -2.00 0.24
N LEU A 158 -11.07 -2.84 0.25
CA LEU A 158 -11.66 -3.34 1.49
C LEU A 158 -10.88 -4.58 1.90
N LEU A 159 -10.25 -4.54 3.07
CA LEU A 159 -9.36 -5.58 3.58
C LEU A 159 -10.03 -6.32 4.76
N PRO A 160 -10.64 -7.50 4.55
CA PRO A 160 -11.34 -8.19 5.62
C PRO A 160 -10.37 -8.79 6.64
N LEU A 161 -10.49 -8.36 7.90
CA LEU A 161 -9.77 -8.91 9.04
C LEU A 161 -10.57 -10.05 9.68
N PHE A 162 -9.87 -11.05 10.21
CA PHE A 162 -10.49 -12.21 10.84
C PHE A 162 -10.72 -11.96 12.33
N GLU A 163 -11.93 -12.30 12.81
CA GLU A 163 -12.22 -12.31 14.24
C GLU A 163 -11.43 -13.43 14.92
N VAL A 164 -10.85 -13.15 16.08
CA VAL A 164 -10.28 -14.19 16.93
C VAL A 164 -11.44 -14.86 17.66
N GLU A 165 -11.75 -16.12 17.34
CA GLU A 165 -12.58 -16.94 18.22
C GLU A 165 -11.86 -17.08 19.56
N ASN A 166 -12.31 -16.33 20.57
CA ASN A 166 -11.90 -16.57 21.94
C ASN A 166 -12.54 -17.89 22.39
N LYS A 167 -11.76 -18.96 22.40
CA LYS A 167 -12.09 -20.22 23.09
C LYS A 167 -11.73 -20.13 24.57
#